data_AF-A0A7C4DJS7-F1
#
_entry.id   AF-A0A7C4DJS7-F1
#
_cell.length_a   1.000
_cell.length_b   1.000
_cell.length_c   1.000
_cell.angle_alpha   90.00
_cell.angle_beta   90.00
_cell.angle_gamma   90.00
#
_symmetry.space_group_name_H-M   'P 1'
#
loop_
_entity.id
_entity.type
_entity.pdbx_description
1 polymer ?
#
loop_
_entity_poly.entity_id
_entity_poly.type
_entity_poly.pdbx_seq_one_letter_code
_entity_poly.pdbx_strand_id
1 'polypeptide(L)'
;MLLHLITYASLAVFALAVGYKAYSLWKMPPHLRWELYPVAHDKNASYGGSYLEETDWWNKPRYSSFIGEMKGMIPEMLFIKALFENNRPLWYRSFPFHFGLYILIGFLGLTLFGAVLQLFGATFVGGFTGLIAQVTALVGWVGLIVATFGAAALLHRRLTDEELQDYTQFSHLFNLGFILAALLLSVLAFGVSDRGFVLLRGYVAALISFNTAAPVGSGLVAVAILVGSLLVA
;
A
#
# COMPACT_ATOMS: atom_id res chain seq x y z
N MET A 1 2.79 -1.99 26.33
CA MET A 1 2.29 -3.39 26.25
C MET A 1 1.05 -3.52 25.35
N LEU A 2 -0.14 -3.00 25.72
CA LEU A 2 -1.37 -3.22 24.95
C LEU A 2 -1.24 -2.87 23.45
N LEU A 3 -0.69 -1.70 23.13
CA LEU A 3 -0.49 -1.29 21.73
C LEU A 3 0.36 -2.28 20.93
N HIS A 4 1.44 -2.81 21.52
CA HIS A 4 2.30 -3.79 20.84
C HIS A 4 1.54 -5.08 20.57
N LEU A 5 0.75 -5.56 21.53
CA LEU A 5 -0.09 -6.76 21.36
C LEU A 5 -1.12 -6.56 20.24
N ILE A 6 -1.75 -5.38 20.16
CA ILE A 6 -2.67 -5.05 19.08
C ILE A 6 -1.93 -5.04 17.74
N THR A 7 -0.76 -4.40 17.65
CA THR A 7 0.03 -4.40 16.40
C THR A 7 0.42 -5.81 15.97
N TYR A 8 0.85 -6.69 16.89
CA TYR A 8 1.13 -8.09 16.56
C TYR A 8 -0.11 -8.84 16.11
N ALA A 9 -1.25 -8.64 16.78
CA ALA A 9 -2.52 -9.24 16.39
C ALA A 9 -2.95 -8.78 14.99
N SER A 10 -2.87 -7.48 14.69
CA SER A 10 -3.15 -6.93 13.36
C SER A 10 -2.26 -7.55 12.28
N LEU A 11 -0.95 -7.65 12.52
CA LEU A 11 -0.03 -8.28 11.57
C LEU A 11 -0.33 -9.77 11.37
N ALA A 12 -0.71 -10.48 12.44
CA ALA A 12 -1.10 -11.88 12.36
C ALA A 12 -2.40 -12.06 11.55
N VAL A 13 -3.43 -11.23 11.81
CA VAL A 13 -4.70 -11.23 11.06
C VAL A 13 -4.42 -10.95 9.59
N PHE A 14 -3.64 -9.92 9.27
CA PHE A 14 -3.24 -9.59 7.90
C PHE A 14 -2.58 -10.79 7.21
N ALA A 15 -1.55 -11.38 7.83
CA ALA A 15 -0.82 -12.50 7.24
C ALA A 15 -1.71 -13.74 7.02
N LEU A 16 -2.58 -14.06 8.00
CA LEU A 16 -3.50 -15.19 7.92
C LEU A 16 -4.58 -14.96 6.86
N ALA A 17 -5.19 -13.77 6.81
CA ALA A 17 -6.24 -13.44 5.85
C ALA A 17 -5.71 -13.41 4.42
N VAL A 18 -4.56 -12.77 4.19
CA VAL A 18 -3.89 -12.74 2.88
C VAL A 18 -3.46 -14.15 2.47
N GLY A 19 -2.85 -14.91 3.38
CA GLY A 19 -2.44 -16.30 3.12
C GLY A 19 -3.63 -17.21 2.78
N TYR A 20 -4.72 -17.10 3.53
CA TYR A 20 -5.97 -17.82 3.26
C TYR A 20 -6.56 -17.44 1.89
N LYS A 21 -6.60 -16.14 1.56
CA LYS A 21 -7.11 -15.66 0.27
C LYS A 21 -6.24 -16.16 -0.89
N ALA A 22 -4.92 -16.09 -0.77
CA ALA A 22 -3.98 -16.60 -1.78
C ALA A 22 -4.15 -18.12 -1.97
N TYR A 23 -4.24 -18.87 -0.87
CA TYR A 23 -4.49 -20.30 -0.91
C TYR A 23 -5.84 -20.65 -1.55
N SER A 24 -6.89 -19.90 -1.20
CA SER A 24 -8.24 -20.06 -1.77
C SER A 24 -8.22 -19.83 -3.28
N LEU A 25 -7.58 -18.74 -3.75
CA LEU A 25 -7.43 -18.44 -5.18
C LEU A 25 -6.61 -19.51 -5.92
N TRP A 26 -5.53 -20.00 -5.31
CA TRP A 26 -4.70 -21.05 -5.91
C TRP A 26 -5.46 -22.36 -6.11
N LYS A 27 -6.37 -22.70 -5.19
CA LYS A 27 -7.22 -23.90 -5.25
C LYS A 27 -8.44 -23.77 -6.16
N MET A 28 -8.77 -22.57 -6.64
CA MET A 28 -9.92 -22.40 -7.52
C MET A 28 -9.69 -23.11 -8.86
N PRO A 29 -10.72 -23.79 -9.41
CA PRO A 29 -10.69 -24.25 -10.79
C PRO A 29 -10.35 -23.09 -11.75
N PRO A 30 -9.68 -23.35 -12.88
CA PRO A 30 -9.26 -22.30 -13.82
C PRO A 30 -10.41 -21.39 -14.29
N HIS A 31 -11.62 -21.92 -14.43
CA HIS A 31 -12.80 -21.12 -14.83
C HIS A 31 -13.29 -20.15 -13.75
N LEU A 32 -12.88 -20.32 -12.48
CA LEU A 32 -13.14 -19.38 -11.39
C LEU A 32 -11.95 -18.45 -11.11
N ARG A 33 -10.77 -18.75 -11.68
CA ARG A 33 -9.61 -17.86 -11.64
C ARG A 33 -9.80 -16.85 -12.77
N TRP A 34 -9.69 -15.56 -12.48
CA TRP A 34 -9.80 -14.48 -13.47
C TRP A 34 -8.60 -14.45 -14.45
N GLU A 35 -8.35 -15.58 -15.12
CA GLU A 35 -7.31 -15.79 -16.15
C GLU A 35 -7.88 -15.61 -17.57
N LEU A 36 -9.18 -15.30 -17.68
CA LEU A 36 -9.94 -15.24 -18.93
C LEU A 36 -9.80 -13.91 -19.70
N TYR A 37 -9.12 -12.91 -19.14
CA TYR A 37 -8.89 -11.63 -19.81
C TYR A 37 -7.57 -11.67 -20.60
N PRO A 38 -7.47 -10.98 -21.75
CA PRO A 38 -6.21 -10.86 -22.49
C PRO A 38 -5.11 -10.35 -21.56
N VAL A 39 -4.17 -11.24 -21.26
CA VAL A 39 -3.05 -10.90 -20.40
C VAL A 39 -1.90 -10.47 -21.29
N ALA A 40 -1.16 -9.44 -20.87
CA ALA A 40 0.00 -8.91 -21.60
C ALA A 40 1.10 -9.97 -21.90
N HIS A 41 0.97 -11.18 -21.36
CA HIS A 41 1.85 -12.32 -21.60
C HIS A 41 1.41 -13.25 -22.74
N ASP A 42 0.24 -13.01 -23.34
CA ASP A 42 -0.33 -13.85 -24.40
C ASP A 42 0.22 -13.48 -25.80
N LYS A 43 0.24 -14.45 -26.71
CA LYS A 43 0.76 -14.29 -28.08
C LYS A 43 -0.04 -13.25 -28.88
N ASN A 44 -1.33 -13.15 -28.60
CA ASN A 44 -2.29 -12.27 -29.27
C ASN A 44 -2.50 -10.94 -28.53
N ALA A 45 -1.66 -10.62 -27.53
CA ALA A 45 -1.81 -9.41 -26.71
C ALA A 45 -1.74 -8.09 -27.50
N SER A 46 -1.18 -8.10 -28.73
CA SER A 46 -1.04 -6.90 -29.56
C SER A 46 -2.37 -6.24 -29.95
N TYR A 47 -3.44 -7.02 -30.07
CA TYR A 47 -4.79 -6.53 -30.33
C TYR A 47 -5.74 -6.81 -29.16
N GLY A 48 -5.21 -7.22 -28.01
CA GLY A 48 -6.01 -7.59 -26.83
C GLY A 48 -6.69 -8.96 -26.95
N GLY A 49 -6.13 -9.88 -27.73
CA GLY A 49 -6.63 -11.25 -27.84
C GLY A 49 -6.04 -12.20 -26.80
N SER A 50 -6.71 -13.33 -26.59
CA SER A 50 -6.30 -14.41 -25.68
C SER A 50 -6.12 -15.74 -26.42
N TYR A 51 -5.36 -16.67 -25.84
CA TYR A 51 -5.26 -18.07 -26.27
C TYR A 51 -6.63 -18.76 -26.38
N LEU A 52 -7.66 -18.24 -25.68
CA LEU A 52 -9.04 -18.72 -25.76
C LEU A 52 -9.69 -18.49 -27.14
N GLU A 53 -9.16 -17.57 -27.94
CA GLU A 53 -9.61 -17.33 -29.31
C GLU A 53 -9.18 -18.45 -30.26
N GLU A 54 -8.17 -19.24 -29.88
CA GLU A 54 -7.70 -20.32 -30.71
C GLU A 54 -8.64 -21.54 -30.64
N THR A 55 -8.96 -22.10 -31.80
CA THR A 55 -9.70 -23.38 -31.86
C THR A 55 -8.90 -24.49 -31.19
N ASP A 56 -9.61 -25.36 -30.48
CA ASP A 56 -9.06 -26.47 -29.69
C ASP A 56 -7.89 -26.06 -28.78
N TRP A 57 -7.95 -24.85 -28.21
CA TRP A 57 -6.89 -24.29 -27.35
C TRP A 57 -6.51 -25.21 -26.19
N TRP A 58 -7.42 -26.05 -25.71
CA TRP A 58 -7.17 -27.01 -24.63
C TRP A 58 -6.17 -28.13 -25.00
N ASN A 59 -5.94 -28.37 -26.30
CA ASN A 59 -4.95 -29.34 -26.79
C ASN A 59 -3.59 -28.70 -27.10
N LYS A 60 -3.43 -27.39 -26.92
CA LYS A 60 -2.23 -26.64 -27.30
C LYS A 60 -1.36 -26.30 -26.08
N PRO A 61 -0.03 -26.26 -26.22
CA PRO A 61 0.85 -25.80 -25.16
C PRO A 61 0.59 -24.32 -24.84
N ARG A 62 0.55 -23.97 -23.56
CA ARG A 62 0.40 -22.59 -23.11
C ARG A 62 1.75 -21.89 -23.16
N TYR A 63 1.78 -20.71 -23.75
CA TYR A 63 2.95 -19.83 -23.76
C TYR A 63 2.66 -18.60 -22.90
N SER A 64 3.51 -18.35 -21.90
CA SER A 64 3.47 -17.15 -21.09
C SER A 64 4.81 -16.44 -21.16
N SER A 65 4.80 -15.17 -21.54
CA SER A 65 5.99 -14.32 -21.49
C SER A 65 6.03 -13.52 -20.19
N PHE A 66 6.91 -13.90 -19.25
CA PHE A 66 7.14 -13.13 -18.03
C PHE A 66 7.55 -11.68 -18.34
N ILE A 67 8.39 -11.47 -19.37
CA ILE A 67 8.82 -10.12 -19.77
C ILE A 67 7.64 -9.33 -20.34
N GLY A 68 6.76 -9.97 -21.13
CA GLY A 68 5.54 -9.34 -21.65
C GLY A 68 4.59 -8.94 -20.52
N GLU A 69 4.40 -9.84 -19.55
CA GLU A 69 3.62 -9.62 -18.34
C GLU A 69 4.12 -8.38 -17.58
N MET A 70 5.42 -8.35 -17.24
CA MET A 70 6.00 -7.24 -16.50
C MET A 70 5.92 -5.92 -17.28
N LYS A 71 6.11 -5.95 -18.60
CA LYS A 71 5.97 -4.75 -19.44
C LYS A 71 4.53 -4.20 -19.46
N GLY A 72 3.52 -5.06 -19.33
CA GLY A 72 2.13 -4.63 -19.19
C GLY A 72 1.77 -4.19 -17.77
N MET A 73 2.19 -4.96 -16.76
CA MET A 73 1.78 -4.74 -15.37
C MET A 73 2.50 -3.58 -14.68
N ILE A 74 3.80 -3.38 -14.92
CA ILE A 74 4.57 -2.30 -14.25
C ILE A 74 3.97 -0.92 -14.54
N PRO A 75 3.67 -0.53 -15.81
CA PRO A 75 3.06 0.76 -16.08
C PRO A 75 1.68 0.92 -15.44
N GLU A 76 0.88 -0.15 -15.39
CA GLU A 76 -0.43 -0.11 -14.73
C GLU A 76 -0.30 0.05 -13.22
N MET A 77 0.62 -0.69 -12.59
CA MET A 77 0.86 -0.57 -11.15
C MET A 77 1.40 0.81 -10.78
N LEU A 78 2.47 1.27 -11.45
CA LEU A 78 3.17 2.51 -11.05
C LEU A 78 2.46 3.78 -11.52
N PHE A 79 1.84 3.76 -12.70
CA PHE A 79 1.30 4.98 -13.34
C PHE A 79 -0.21 4.91 -13.58
N ILE A 80 -0.87 3.78 -13.35
CA ILE A 80 -2.30 3.59 -13.64
C ILE A 80 -2.60 4.02 -15.09
N LYS A 81 -1.79 3.48 -16.02
CA LYS A 81 -1.74 3.89 -17.41
C LYS A 81 -3.12 3.80 -18.08
N ALA A 82 -3.92 2.78 -17.80
CA ALA A 82 -5.26 2.64 -18.34
C ALA A 82 -6.17 3.83 -17.99
N LEU A 83 -6.07 4.38 -16.76
CA LEU A 83 -6.80 5.61 -16.40
C LEU A 83 -6.24 6.82 -17.13
N PHE A 84 -4.92 6.90 -17.31
CA PHE A 84 -4.31 8.03 -18.03
C PHE A 84 -4.78 8.09 -19.50
N GLU A 85 -4.96 6.93 -20.13
CA GLU A 85 -5.37 6.84 -21.54
C GLU A 85 -6.89 6.98 -21.70
N ASN A 86 -7.70 6.37 -20.81
CA ASN A 86 -9.15 6.28 -21.00
C ASN A 86 -9.97 7.24 -20.11
N ASN A 87 -9.41 7.74 -18.99
CA ASN A 87 -10.12 8.66 -18.07
C ASN A 87 -9.14 9.60 -17.34
N ARG A 88 -8.60 10.57 -18.08
CA ARG A 88 -7.66 11.58 -17.53
C ARG A 88 -8.19 12.34 -16.31
N PRO A 89 -9.47 12.79 -16.26
CA PRO A 89 -9.99 13.46 -15.08
C PRO A 89 -9.91 12.62 -13.80
N LEU A 90 -10.18 11.31 -13.89
CA LEU A 90 -10.06 10.40 -12.75
C LEU A 90 -8.59 10.08 -12.42
N TRP A 91 -7.72 10.03 -13.43
CA TRP A 91 -6.29 9.81 -13.24
C TRP A 91 -5.64 10.86 -12.34
N TYR A 92 -5.91 12.15 -12.53
CA TYR A 92 -5.32 13.23 -11.72
C TYR A 92 -5.65 13.14 -10.22
N ARG A 93 -6.69 12.40 -9.84
CA ARG A 93 -7.07 12.15 -8.44
C ARG A 93 -6.54 10.80 -7.95
N SER A 94 -6.62 9.79 -8.82
CA SER A 94 -6.23 8.41 -8.50
C SER A 94 -4.71 8.23 -8.40
N PHE A 95 -3.95 8.88 -9.30
CA PHE A 95 -2.50 8.76 -9.33
C PHE A 95 -1.82 9.30 -8.06
N PRO A 96 -2.12 10.53 -7.56
CA PRO A 96 -1.55 11.00 -6.30
C PRO A 96 -1.85 10.07 -5.12
N PHE A 97 -3.05 9.48 -5.07
CA PHE A 97 -3.38 8.54 -4.00
C PHE A 97 -2.48 7.30 -4.01
N HIS A 98 -2.40 6.60 -5.15
CA HIS A 98 -1.60 5.37 -5.26
C HIS A 98 -0.10 5.66 -5.16
N PHE A 99 0.37 6.72 -5.84
CA PHE A 99 1.76 7.11 -5.77
C PHE A 99 2.18 7.50 -4.35
N GLY A 100 1.31 8.22 -3.62
CA GLY A 100 1.51 8.49 -2.20
C GLY A 100 1.61 7.22 -1.35
N LEU A 101 0.75 6.22 -1.59
CA LEU A 101 0.84 4.92 -0.93
C LEU A 101 2.16 4.19 -1.25
N TYR A 102 2.66 4.23 -2.50
CA TYR A 102 3.95 3.64 -2.85
C TYR A 102 5.12 4.33 -2.13
N ILE A 103 5.08 5.66 -2.01
CA ILE A 103 6.06 6.40 -1.21
C ILE A 103 5.99 5.98 0.26
N LEU A 104 4.78 5.80 0.82
CA LEU A 104 4.59 5.34 2.19
C LEU A 104 5.09 3.89 2.42
N ILE A 105 4.97 3.01 1.42
CA ILE A 105 5.59 1.67 1.47
C ILE A 105 7.12 1.79 1.51
N GLY A 106 7.70 2.68 0.69
CA GLY A 106 9.13 2.99 0.73
C GLY A 106 9.57 3.56 2.09
N PHE A 107 8.78 4.46 2.66
CA PHE A 107 8.98 5.01 4.01
C PHE A 107 8.94 3.92 5.09
N LEU A 108 8.01 2.96 5.00
CA LEU A 108 7.97 1.81 5.91
C LEU A 108 9.26 0.98 5.81
N GLY A 109 9.72 0.71 4.59
CA GLY A 109 10.99 0.01 4.35
C GLY A 109 12.20 0.73 4.95
N LEU A 110 12.30 2.05 4.76
CA LEU A 110 13.34 2.87 5.37
C LEU A 110 13.26 2.91 6.90
N THR A 111 12.05 2.99 7.45
CA THR A 111 11.82 2.96 8.90
C THR A 111 12.22 1.62 9.50
N LEU A 112 11.88 0.50 8.85
CA LEU A 112 12.30 -0.85 9.24
C LEU A 112 13.82 -0.99 9.19
N PHE A 113 14.44 -0.55 8.10
CA PHE A 113 15.90 -0.59 7.97
C PHE A 113 16.58 0.26 9.05
N GLY A 114 16.08 1.48 9.30
CA GLY A 114 16.56 2.33 10.39
C GLY A 114 16.37 1.70 11.76
N ALA A 115 15.24 1.04 12.01
CA ALA A 115 15.00 0.33 13.28
C ALA A 115 16.00 -0.81 13.49
N VAL A 116 16.32 -1.58 12.44
CA VAL A 116 17.35 -2.62 12.50
C VAL A 116 18.72 -2.01 12.83
N LEU A 117 19.12 -0.94 12.13
CA LEU A 117 20.39 -0.26 12.42
C LEU A 117 20.44 0.28 13.87
N GLN A 118 19.33 0.79 14.39
CA GLN A 118 19.22 1.26 15.77
C GLN A 118 19.46 0.12 16.78
N LEU A 119 18.98 -1.09 16.50
CA LEU A 119 19.23 -2.27 17.34
C LEU A 119 20.71 -2.68 17.34
N PHE A 120 21.47 -2.36 16.28
CA PHE A 120 22.92 -2.53 16.21
C PHE A 120 23.71 -1.32 16.78
N GLY A 121 23.05 -0.37 17.43
CA GLY A 121 23.71 0.75 18.11
C GLY A 121 23.95 1.99 17.25
N ALA A 122 23.33 2.11 16.06
CA ALA A 122 23.44 3.31 15.24
C ALA A 122 22.81 4.54 15.92
N THR A 123 23.51 5.68 15.91
CA THR A 123 23.10 6.90 16.61
C THR A 123 22.35 7.93 15.75
N PHE A 124 22.21 7.73 14.43
CA PHE A 124 21.46 8.61 13.50
C PHE A 124 21.85 10.11 13.54
N VAL A 125 23.03 10.43 14.09
CA VAL A 125 23.59 11.78 14.12
C VAL A 125 24.72 11.87 13.09
N GLY A 126 24.41 12.44 11.92
CA GLY A 126 25.38 12.66 10.84
C GLY A 126 25.78 11.39 10.06
N GLY A 127 26.63 11.58 9.05
CA GLY A 127 27.10 10.51 8.17
C GLY A 127 25.98 9.74 7.45
N PHE A 128 26.23 8.47 7.16
CA PHE A 128 25.28 7.61 6.45
C PHE A 128 23.95 7.40 7.21
N THR A 129 24.02 7.19 8.54
CA THR A 129 22.81 6.97 9.35
C THR A 129 21.98 8.26 9.50
N GLY A 130 22.64 9.42 9.60
CA GLY A 130 21.97 10.72 9.53
C GLY A 130 21.29 10.97 8.17
N LEU A 131 21.94 10.58 7.07
CA LEU A 131 21.32 10.65 5.73
C LEU A 131 20.06 9.78 5.66
N ILE A 132 20.11 8.54 6.18
CA ILE A 132 18.93 7.67 6.25
C ILE A 132 17.80 8.35 7.02
N ALA A 133 18.07 8.97 8.17
CA ALA A 133 17.05 9.68 8.94
C ALA A 133 16.42 10.83 8.13
N GLN A 134 17.22 11.63 7.42
CA GLN A 134 16.74 12.73 6.60
C GLN A 134 15.90 12.25 5.41
N VAL A 135 16.37 11.21 4.70
CA VAL A 135 15.63 10.62 3.59
C VAL A 135 14.33 10.00 4.09
N THR A 136 14.37 9.29 5.22
CA THR A 136 13.15 8.72 5.85
C THR A 136 12.16 9.83 6.18
N ALA A 137 12.62 10.94 6.75
CA ALA A 137 11.74 12.06 7.07
C ALA A 137 11.14 12.71 5.81
N LEU A 138 11.95 12.95 4.78
CA LEU A 138 11.49 13.52 3.52
C LEU A 138 10.45 12.61 2.84
N VAL A 139 10.79 11.33 2.66
CA VAL A 139 9.92 10.33 2.02
C VAL A 139 8.63 10.16 2.84
N GLY A 140 8.72 10.11 4.17
CA GLY A 140 7.55 10.02 5.05
C GLY A 140 6.61 11.21 4.89
N TRP A 141 7.12 12.44 4.94
CA TRP A 141 6.29 13.64 4.79
C TRP A 141 5.70 13.78 3.39
N VAL A 142 6.49 13.56 2.34
CA VAL A 142 5.99 13.60 0.95
C VAL A 142 4.91 12.54 0.75
N GLY A 143 5.14 11.31 1.23
CA GLY A 143 4.17 10.22 1.13
C GLY A 143 2.86 10.54 1.84
N LEU A 144 2.92 11.04 3.09
CA LEU A 144 1.74 11.42 3.86
C LEU A 144 0.94 12.53 3.17
N ILE A 145 1.60 13.59 2.70
CA ILE A 145 0.93 14.73 2.04
C ILE A 145 0.26 14.29 0.74
N VAL A 146 0.99 13.57 -0.12
CA VAL A 146 0.52 13.16 -1.44
C VAL A 146 -0.62 12.13 -1.32
N ALA A 147 -0.49 11.15 -0.42
CA ALA A 147 -1.55 10.18 -0.15
C ALA A 147 -2.80 10.83 0.43
N THR A 148 -2.64 11.76 1.38
CA THR A 148 -3.78 12.48 2.01
C THR A 148 -4.54 13.29 0.96
N PHE A 149 -3.83 14.05 0.13
CA PHE A 149 -4.44 14.83 -0.94
C PHE A 149 -5.18 13.92 -1.94
N GLY A 150 -4.55 12.83 -2.38
CA GLY A 150 -5.18 11.86 -3.28
C GLY A 150 -6.43 11.21 -2.68
N ALA A 151 -6.37 10.79 -1.42
CA ALA A 151 -7.51 10.20 -0.72
C ALA A 151 -8.68 11.19 -0.60
N ALA A 152 -8.41 12.44 -0.23
CA ALA A 152 -9.42 13.50 -0.18
C ALA A 152 -10.03 13.80 -1.55
N ALA A 153 -9.21 13.89 -2.60
CA ALA A 153 -9.66 14.15 -3.96
C ALA A 153 -10.55 13.01 -4.50
N LEU A 154 -10.20 11.75 -4.21
CA LEU A 154 -11.00 10.58 -4.57
C LEU A 154 -12.32 10.54 -3.78
N LEU A 155 -12.29 10.82 -2.48
CA LEU A 155 -13.50 10.82 -1.66
C LEU A 155 -14.47 11.92 -2.12
N HIS A 156 -13.93 13.11 -2.37
CA HIS A 156 -14.70 14.21 -2.96
C HIS A 156 -15.32 13.80 -4.31
N ARG A 157 -14.55 13.16 -5.21
CA ARG A 157 -15.09 12.70 -6.50
C ARG A 157 -16.22 11.70 -6.30
N ARG A 158 -16.04 10.72 -5.42
CA ARG A 158 -17.02 9.67 -5.15
C ARG A 158 -18.32 10.19 -4.55
N LEU A 159 -18.25 11.28 -3.80
CA LEU A 159 -19.43 11.92 -3.18
C LEU A 159 -20.18 12.89 -4.13
N THR A 160 -19.51 13.40 -5.17
CA THR A 160 -20.05 14.50 -6.00
C THR A 160 -20.30 14.12 -7.46
N ASP A 161 -19.72 13.03 -7.95
CA ASP A 161 -19.84 12.62 -9.35
C ASP A 161 -21.05 11.69 -9.54
N GLU A 162 -22.05 12.18 -10.28
CA GLU A 162 -23.27 11.43 -10.61
C GLU A 162 -22.96 10.14 -11.37
N GLU A 163 -21.95 10.15 -12.26
CA GLU A 163 -21.54 8.96 -13.02
C GLU A 163 -21.01 7.83 -12.13
N LEU A 164 -20.52 8.15 -10.92
CA LEU A 164 -19.98 7.19 -9.97
C LEU A 164 -20.99 6.78 -8.90
N GLN A 165 -22.17 7.40 -8.82
CA GLN A 165 -23.15 7.13 -7.77
C GLN A 165 -23.61 5.67 -7.82
N ASP A 166 -23.96 5.18 -9.01
CA ASP A 166 -24.44 3.80 -9.21
C ASP A 166 -23.35 2.74 -8.91
N TYR A 167 -22.08 3.13 -9.00
CA TYR A 167 -20.93 2.28 -8.71
C TYR A 167 -20.36 2.49 -7.29
N THR A 168 -21.02 3.31 -6.45
CA THR A 168 -20.54 3.64 -5.11
C THR A 168 -21.31 2.88 -4.04
N GLN A 169 -20.65 1.89 -3.45
CA GLN A 169 -21.09 1.19 -2.26
C GLN A 169 -20.61 1.87 -0.98
N PHE A 170 -21.34 1.66 0.13
CA PHE A 170 -20.97 2.16 1.45
C PHE A 170 -19.55 1.71 1.88
N SER A 171 -19.17 0.48 1.56
CA SER A 171 -17.83 -0.05 1.84
C SER A 171 -16.73 0.79 1.20
N HIS A 172 -16.94 1.32 -0.01
CA HIS A 172 -15.97 2.19 -0.68
C HIS A 172 -15.81 3.53 0.03
N LEU A 173 -16.91 4.13 0.51
CA LEU A 173 -16.89 5.37 1.26
C LEU A 173 -16.26 5.18 2.64
N PHE A 174 -16.64 4.12 3.36
CA PHE A 174 -16.08 3.80 4.66
C PHE A 174 -14.57 3.55 4.58
N ASN A 175 -14.12 2.68 3.66
CA ASN A 175 -12.70 2.35 3.54
C ASN A 175 -11.87 3.58 3.16
N LEU A 176 -12.32 4.36 2.17
CA LEU A 176 -11.59 5.55 1.74
C LEU A 176 -11.60 6.65 2.82
N GLY A 177 -12.72 6.83 3.51
CA GLY A 177 -12.83 7.75 4.64
C GLY A 177 -11.95 7.35 5.82
N PHE A 178 -11.88 6.04 6.13
CA PHE A 178 -11.03 5.51 7.19
C PHE A 178 -9.54 5.67 6.86
N ILE A 179 -9.13 5.41 5.61
CA ILE A 179 -7.77 5.70 5.12
C ILE A 179 -7.46 7.19 5.27
N LEU A 180 -8.36 8.08 4.83
CA LEU A 180 -8.15 9.52 4.94
C LEU A 180 -8.02 9.97 6.40
N ALA A 181 -8.87 9.45 7.29
CA ALA A 181 -8.80 9.75 8.73
C ALA A 181 -7.47 9.27 9.35
N ALA A 182 -7.02 8.07 8.99
CA ALA A 182 -5.74 7.52 9.44
C ALA A 182 -4.55 8.36 8.95
N LEU A 183 -4.58 8.81 7.69
CA LEU A 183 -3.55 9.68 7.12
C LEU A 183 -3.52 11.06 7.78
N LEU A 184 -4.69 11.70 7.98
CA LEU A 184 -4.81 12.98 8.66
C LEU A 184 -4.33 12.90 10.12
N LEU A 185 -4.70 11.84 10.83
CA LEU A 185 -4.22 11.57 12.18
C LEU A 185 -2.70 11.38 12.20
N SER A 186 -2.14 10.68 11.22
CA SER A 186 -0.70 10.49 11.09
C SER A 186 0.03 11.81 10.83
N VAL A 187 -0.49 12.65 9.92
CA VAL A 187 0.03 14.01 9.67
C VAL A 187 0.02 14.83 10.95
N LEU A 188 -1.08 14.80 11.71
CA LEU A 188 -1.19 15.52 12.98
C LEU A 188 -0.20 14.98 14.03
N ALA A 189 -0.15 13.65 14.21
CA ALA A 189 0.67 13.00 15.21
C ALA A 189 2.17 13.23 14.98
N PHE A 190 2.64 12.97 13.77
CA PHE A 190 4.05 13.16 13.43
C PHE A 190 4.39 14.65 13.31
N GLY A 191 3.45 15.49 12.88
CA GLY A 191 3.64 16.95 12.79
C GLY A 191 3.82 17.63 14.13
N VAL A 192 3.16 17.13 15.18
CA VAL A 192 3.20 17.70 16.53
C VAL A 192 4.25 17.02 17.40
N SER A 193 4.33 15.68 17.37
CA SER A 193 5.08 14.92 18.37
C SER A 193 6.31 14.18 17.83
N ASP A 194 6.46 13.98 16.51
CA ASP A 194 7.54 13.14 15.98
C ASP A 194 7.92 13.47 14.52
N ARG A 195 8.34 14.72 14.28
CA ARG A 195 8.62 15.22 12.92
C ARG A 195 9.70 14.46 12.17
N GLY A 196 10.65 13.87 12.90
CA GLY A 196 11.76 13.08 12.38
C GLY A 196 11.52 11.58 12.42
N PHE A 197 10.31 11.13 12.77
CA PHE A 197 9.94 9.70 12.89
C PHE A 197 10.86 8.91 13.84
N VAL A 198 11.39 9.55 14.88
CA VAL A 198 12.27 8.94 15.88
C VAL A 198 11.46 8.05 16.83
N LEU A 199 10.31 8.52 17.30
CA LEU A 199 9.42 7.74 18.15
C LEU A 199 8.86 6.54 17.37
N LEU A 200 8.46 6.75 16.11
CA LEU A 200 8.01 5.68 15.24
C LEU A 200 9.12 4.63 14.99
N ARG A 201 10.34 5.06 14.66
CA ARG A 201 11.48 4.13 14.47
C ARG A 201 11.80 3.35 15.74
N GLY A 202 11.76 4.02 16.90
CA GLY A 202 11.95 3.37 18.20
C GLY A 202 10.86 2.34 18.50
N TYR A 203 9.61 2.65 18.19
CA TYR A 203 8.50 1.70 18.30
C TYR A 203 8.69 0.47 17.39
N VAL A 204 9.09 0.68 16.14
CA VAL A 204 9.38 -0.42 15.21
C VAL A 204 10.57 -1.26 15.70
N ALA A 205 11.62 -0.66 16.26
CA ALA A 205 12.73 -1.39 16.87
C ALA A 205 12.28 -2.25 18.06
N ALA A 206 11.35 -1.73 18.89
CA ALA A 206 10.74 -2.48 19.98
C ALA A 206 9.90 -3.66 19.47
N LEU A 207 9.17 -3.50 18.36
CA LEU A 207 8.43 -4.60 17.72
C LEU A 207 9.36 -5.71 17.22
N ILE A 208 10.48 -5.36 16.58
CA ILE A 208 11.45 -6.33 16.06
C ILE A 208 12.14 -7.10 17.20
N SER A 209 12.43 -6.42 18.30
CA SER A 209 13.10 -7.00 19.48
C SER A 209 12.14 -7.64 20.49
N PHE A 210 10.82 -7.68 20.20
CA PHE A 210 9.78 -8.16 21.12
C PHE A 210 9.76 -7.47 22.49
N ASN A 211 10.23 -6.22 22.55
CA ASN A 211 10.22 -5.42 23.77
C ASN A 211 8.87 -4.71 23.96
N THR A 212 7.86 -5.44 24.47
CA THR A 212 6.50 -4.91 24.64
C THR A 212 6.36 -3.84 25.74
N ALA A 213 7.39 -3.65 26.56
CA ALA A 213 7.41 -2.66 27.63
C ALA A 213 7.90 -1.28 27.14
N ALA A 214 8.49 -1.20 25.94
CA ALA A 214 9.01 0.05 25.40
C ALA A 214 7.90 1.12 25.27
N PRO A 215 8.12 2.34 25.80
CA PRO A 215 7.16 3.43 25.66
C PRO A 215 7.24 4.05 24.26
N VAL A 216 6.09 4.49 23.73
CA VAL A 216 6.00 5.22 22.45
C VAL A 216 6.44 6.68 22.60
N GLY A 217 6.42 7.23 23.81
CA GLY A 217 6.83 8.62 24.09
C GLY A 217 5.78 9.69 23.79
N SER A 218 4.73 9.39 23.01
CA SER A 218 3.59 10.29 22.80
C SER A 218 2.28 9.51 22.66
N GLY A 219 1.24 9.95 23.38
CA GLY A 219 -0.10 9.38 23.28
C GLY A 219 -0.71 9.59 21.89
N LEU A 220 -0.43 10.73 21.25
CA LEU A 220 -0.94 11.01 19.91
C LEU A 220 -0.30 10.10 18.85
N VAL A 221 1.00 9.86 18.96
CA VAL A 221 1.71 8.89 18.10
C VAL A 221 1.21 7.47 18.36
N ALA A 222 0.95 7.11 19.62
CA ALA A 222 0.38 5.81 19.96
C ALA A 222 -1.00 5.59 19.32
N VAL A 223 -1.86 6.62 19.28
CA VAL A 223 -3.18 6.53 18.60
C VAL A 223 -3.01 6.44 17.09
N ALA A 224 -2.08 7.18 16.48
CA ALA A 224 -1.79 7.05 15.05
C ALA A 224 -1.31 5.64 14.69
N ILE A 225 -0.40 5.05 15.49
CA ILE A 225 0.06 3.67 15.32
C ILE A 225 -1.08 2.67 15.51
N LEU A 226 -1.96 2.89 16.49
CA LEU A 226 -3.12 2.04 16.73
C LEU A 226 -4.03 2.01 15.50
N VAL A 227 -4.44 3.18 15.02
CA VAL A 227 -5.30 3.31 13.83
C VAL A 227 -4.62 2.74 12.59
N GLY A 228 -3.32 3.00 12.41
CA GLY A 228 -2.53 2.39 11.34
C GLY A 228 -2.47 0.86 11.43
N SER A 229 -2.37 0.29 12.64
CA SER A 229 -2.40 -1.16 12.84
C SER A 229 -3.78 -1.75 12.51
N LEU A 230 -4.86 -1.06 12.87
CA LEU A 230 -6.23 -1.46 12.53
C LEU A 230 -6.51 -1.35 11.02
N LEU A 231 -5.86 -0.44 10.31
CA LEU A 231 -5.96 -0.32 8.86
C LEU A 231 -5.33 -1.51 8.12
N VAL A 232 -4.33 -2.16 8.73
CA VAL A 232 -3.65 -3.33 8.16
C VAL A 232 -4.41 -4.63 8.42
N ALA A 233 -5.14 -4.72 9.54
CA ALA A 233 -5.90 -5.91 9.94
C ALA A 233 -7.10 -6.17 9.03
#